data_AF-A0A7Z1B4C3-F1
#
_entry.id   AF-A0A7Z1B4C3-F1
#
_cell.length_a   1.000
_cell.length_b   1.000
_cell.length_c   1.000
_cell.angle_alpha   90.00
_cell.angle_beta   90.00
_cell.angle_gamma   90.00
#
_symmetry.space_group_name_H-M   'P 1'
#
loop_
_entity.id
_entity.type
_entity.pdbx_description
1 polymer ?
#
loop_
_entity_poly.entity_id
_entity_poly.type
_entity_poly.pdbx_seq_one_letter_code
_entity_poly.pdbx_strand_id
1 'polypeptide(L)' 'MSEGEVKLGPGTLYGALSKLEKQGLIRKEGESGDNRRKQYILTNEGWQVIELEFKRLSKLVAISQSIFQKEGDTSHE' A
#
# COMPACT_ATOMS: atom_id res chain seq x y z
N MET A 1 2.74 8.75 0.69
CA MET A 1 1.32 8.89 1.12
C MET A 1 0.47 9.06 -0.13
N SER A 2 -0.82 8.69 -0.12
CA SER A 2 -1.71 8.66 -1.30
C SER A 2 -2.11 10.04 -1.85
N GLU A 3 -1.33 11.10 -1.61
CA GLU A 3 -1.60 12.47 -2.08
C GLU A 3 -3.03 12.99 -1.83
N GLY A 4 -3.72 12.47 -0.81
CA GLY A 4 -5.12 12.82 -0.51
C GLY A 4 -6.18 12.11 -1.37
N GLU A 5 -5.79 11.29 -2.35
CA GLU A 5 -6.69 10.52 -3.22
C GLU A 5 -7.50 9.46 -2.45
N VAL A 6 -6.93 8.94 -1.36
CA VAL A 6 -7.57 7.95 -0.49
C VAL A 6 -7.83 8.54 0.89
N LYS A 7 -9.11 8.62 1.26
CA LYS A 7 -9.57 8.99 2.60
C LYS A 7 -10.13 7.75 3.31
N LEU A 8 -9.43 7.27 4.33
CA LEU A 8 -9.91 6.16 5.15
C LEU A 8 -10.68 6.70 6.36
N GLY A 9 -11.93 6.28 6.50
CA GLY A 9 -12.68 6.50 7.74
C GLY A 9 -12.03 5.76 8.92
N PRO A 10 -12.25 6.20 10.17
CA PRO A 10 -11.61 5.61 11.35
C PRO A 10 -11.80 4.09 11.44
N GLY A 11 -13.02 3.58 11.19
CA GLY A 11 -13.31 2.14 11.21
C GLY A 11 -12.50 1.34 10.19
N THR A 12 -12.42 1.84 8.95
CA THR A 12 -11.63 1.19 7.87
C THR A 12 -10.14 1.22 8.18
N LEU A 13 -9.63 2.35 8.68
CA LEU A 13 -8.22 2.49 9.06
C LEU A 13 -7.84 1.48 10.16
N TYR A 14 -8.60 1.46 11.26
CA TYR A 14 -8.30 0.54 12.37
C TYR A 14 -8.51 -0.93 11.99
N GLY A 15 -9.50 -1.22 11.13
CA GLY A 15 -9.69 -2.55 10.56
C GLY A 15 -8.49 -3.01 9.72
N ALA A 16 -7.97 -2.14 8.85
CA ALA A 16 -6.79 -2.42 8.05
C ALA A 16 -5.54 -2.65 8.92
N LEU A 17 -5.29 -1.78 9.92
CA LEU A 17 -4.18 -1.94 10.85
C LEU A 17 -4.28 -3.25 11.64
N SER A 18 -5.46 -3.60 12.15
CA SER A 18 -5.66 -4.87 12.87
C SER A 18 -5.42 -6.09 11.98
N LYS A 19 -5.82 -6.02 10.70
CA LYS A 19 -5.58 -7.10 9.74
C LYS A 19 -4.08 -7.27 9.46
N LEU A 20 -3.37 -6.18 9.19
CA LEU A 20 -1.93 -6.20 8.92
C LEU A 20 -1.13 -6.70 10.13
N GLU A 21 -1.52 -6.30 11.34
CA GLU A 21 -0.92 -6.79 12.59
C GLU A 21 -1.16 -8.30 12.78
N LYS A 22 -2.39 -8.78 12.55
CA LYS A 22 -2.71 -10.23 12.60
C LYS A 22 -1.97 -11.04 11.55
N GLN A 23 -1.65 -10.45 10.40
CA GLN A 23 -0.85 -11.08 9.36
C GLN A 23 0.66 -11.04 9.66
N GLY A 24 1.09 -10.39 10.74
CA GLY A 24 2.50 -10.26 11.11
C GLY A 24 3.29 -9.31 10.23
N LEU A 25 2.63 -8.48 9.41
CA LEU A 25 3.30 -7.54 8.49
C LEU A 25 3.69 -6.23 9.16
N ILE A 26 2.99 -5.86 10.23
CA ILE A 26 3.32 -4.72 11.09
C ILE A 26 3.30 -5.15 12.55
N ARG A 27 4.01 -4.41 13.40
CA ARG A 27 3.94 -4.54 14.85
C ARG A 27 3.85 -3.18 15.51
N LYS A 28 3.26 -3.11 16.71
CA LYS A 28 3.24 -1.89 17.50
C LYS A 28 4.65 -1.52 17.94
N GLU A 29 5.01 -0.26 17.78
CA GLU A 29 6.18 0.34 18.40
C GLU A 29 5.75 0.93 19.75
N GLY A 30 6.57 0.74 20.79
CA GLY A 30 6.19 0.78 22.20
C GLY A 30 5.31 1.96 22.67
N GLU A 31 4.57 1.73 23.76
CA GLU A 31 3.76 2.75 24.44
C GLU A 31 4.66 3.61 25.34
N SER A 32 5.52 4.44 24.73
CA SER A 32 6.38 5.35 25.49
C SER A 32 5.62 6.61 25.91
N GLY A 33 5.16 6.63 27.17
CA GLY A 33 4.58 7.80 27.84
C GLY A 33 3.16 8.13 27.42
N ASP A 34 2.60 9.21 28.01
CA ASP A 34 1.22 9.75 27.97
C ASP A 34 0.57 9.95 26.57
N ASN A 35 1.21 9.49 25.50
CA ASN A 35 0.76 9.60 24.13
C ASN A 35 -0.16 8.42 23.76
N ARG A 36 -1.48 8.65 23.77
CA ARG A 36 -2.52 7.69 23.31
C ARG A 36 -2.43 7.28 21.83
N ARG A 37 -1.38 7.68 21.11
CA ARG A 37 -1.21 7.41 19.69
C ARG A 37 -0.51 6.06 19.49
N LYS A 38 -1.23 5.12 18.87
CA LYS A 38 -0.67 3.82 18.46
C LYS A 38 0.28 4.02 17.29
N GLN A 39 1.55 3.68 17.47
CA GLN A 39 2.57 3.67 16.42
C GLN A 39 2.81 2.25 15.94
N TYR A 40 3.05 2.10 14.64
CA TYR A 40 3.27 0.80 14.01
C TYR A 40 4.48 0.89 13.08
N ILE A 41 5.29 -0.17 13.08
CA ILE A 41 6.42 -0.33 12.18
C ILE A 41 6.26 -1.62 11.37
N LEU A 42 6.85 -1.65 10.17
CA LEU A 42 6.93 -2.87 9.36
C LEU A 42 7.80 -3.92 10.06
N THR A 43 7.40 -5.17 9.95
CA THR A 43 8.25 -6.33 10.27
C THR A 43 9.15 -6.66 9.07
N ASN A 44 10.05 -7.63 9.24
CA ASN A 44 10.88 -8.10 8.13
C ASN A 44 10.01 -8.73 7.03
N GLU A 45 8.97 -9.49 7.42
CA GLU A 45 7.98 -10.04 6.50
C GLU A 45 7.19 -8.92 5.80
N GLY A 46 6.81 -7.88 6.55
CA GLY A 46 6.16 -6.69 6.01
C GLY A 46 6.97 -6.01 4.91
N TRP A 47 8.28 -5.87 5.11
CA TRP A 47 9.20 -5.33 4.11
C TRP A 47 9.28 -6.17 2.83
N GLN A 48 9.31 -7.50 2.97
CA GLN A 48 9.31 -8.39 1.80
C GLN A 48 8.00 -8.30 1.02
N VAL A 49 6.87 -8.25 1.72
CA VAL A 49 5.55 -8.15 1.08
C VAL A 49 5.36 -6.83 0.35
N ILE A 50 5.77 -5.69 0.94
CA ILE A 50 5.64 -4.40 0.26
C ILE A 50 6.54 -4.29 -0.98
N GLU A 51 7.73 -4.91 -0.96
CA GLU A 51 8.61 -4.97 -2.13
C GLU A 51 7.98 -5.79 -3.26
N LEU A 52 7.39 -6.95 -2.95
CA LEU A 52 6.69 -7.77 -3.93
C LEU A 52 5.46 -7.05 -4.51
N GLU A 53 4.70 -6.37 -3.67
CA GLU A 53 3.51 -5.63 -4.11
C GLU A 53 3.89 -4.44 -4.99
N PHE A 54 4.97 -3.73 -4.66
CA PHE A 54 5.52 -2.70 -5.52
C PHE A 54 5.88 -3.25 -6.91
N LYS A 55 6.66 -4.34 -6.97
CA LYS A 55 7.01 -4.99 -8.24
C LYS A 55 5.77 -5.41 -9.04
N ARG A 56 4.75 -5.95 -8.37
CA ARG A 56 3.49 -6.36 -9.00
C ARG A 56 2.75 -5.17 -9.60
N LEU A 57 2.59 -4.08 -8.85
CA LEU A 57 1.91 -2.86 -9.30
C LEU A 57 2.68 -2.18 -10.44
N SER A 58 4.01 -2.05 -10.33
CA SER A 58 4.85 -1.51 -11.41
C SER A 58 4.71 -2.31 -12.70
N LYS A 59 4.66 -3.65 -12.61
CA LYS A 59 4.43 -4.50 -13.79
C LYS A 59 3.06 -4.26 -14.41
N LEU A 60 2.01 -4.13 -13.60
CA LEU A 60 0.66 -3.83 -14.11
C LEU A 60 0.60 -2.47 -14.81
N VAL A 61 1.25 -1.45 -14.25
CA VAL A 61 1.35 -0.12 -14.86
C VAL A 61 2.12 -0.19 -16.19
N ALA A 62 3.24 -0.91 -16.25
CA ALA A 62 3.99 -1.07 -17.49
C ALA A 62 3.17 -1.78 -18.58
N ILE A 63 2.41 -2.81 -18.21
CA ILE A 63 1.50 -3.50 -19.13
C ILE A 63 0.42 -2.54 -19.64
N SER A 64 -0.25 -1.79 -18.76
CA SER A 64 -1.30 -0.87 -19.18
C SER A 64 -0.77 0.25 -20.07
N GLN A 65 0.41 0.80 -19.77
CA GLN A 65 1.08 1.79 -20.62
C GLN A 65 1.33 1.25 -22.04
N SER A 66 1.78 -0.01 -22.17
CA SER A 66 1.98 -0.64 -23.48
C SER A 66 0.68 -0.81 -24.28
N ILE A 67 -0.46 -0.97 -23.60
CA ILE A 67 -1.78 -1.06 -24.25
C ILE A 67 -2.20 0.32 -24.76
N PHE A 68 -2.12 1.35 -23.91
CA PHE A 68 -2.46 2.72 -24.31
C PHE A 68 -1.61 3.24 -25.47
N GLN A 69 -0.32 2.86 -25.54
CA GLN A 69 0.55 3.21 -26.66
C GLN A 69 0.15 2.54 -27.98
N LYS A 70 -0.37 1.30 -27.93
CA LYS A 70 -0.82 0.58 -29.13
C LYS A 70 -2.15 1.11 -29.68
N GLU A 71 -3.07 1.54 -28.81
CA GLU A 71 -4.35 2.11 -29.24
C GLU A 71 -4.20 3.51 -29.86
N GLY A 72 -3.17 4.26 -29.45
CA GLY A 72 -2.80 5.55 -30.06
C GLY A 72 -2.27 5.45 -31.49
N ASP A 73 -1.67 4.30 -31.86
CA ASP A 73 -1.16 4.05 -33.22
C ASP A 73 -2.24 3.58 -34.21
N THR A 74 -3.36 3.02 -33.72
CA THR A 74 -4.46 2.52 -34.56
C THR A 74 -5.52 3.56 -34.92
N SER A 75 -5.35 4.83 -34.53
CA SER A 75 -6.30 5.92 -34.83
C SER A 75 -5.87 6.83 -36.01
N HIS A 76 -4.87 6.41 -36.78
CA HIS A 76 -4.43 7.09 -38.00
C HIS A 76 -4.21 6.12 -39.17
N GLU A 77 -5.27 5.43 -39.60
CA GLU A 77 -5.48 4.95 -40.97
C GLU A 77 -6.96 5.14 -41.34
#